data_AF-A0A9W8DJ42-F1
#
_entry.id   AF-A0A9W8DJ42-F1
#
_cell.length_a   1.000
_cell.length_b   1.000
_cell.length_c   1.000
_cell.angle_alpha   90.00
_cell.angle_beta   90.00
_cell.angle_gamma   90.00
#
_symmetry.space_group_name_H-M   'P 1'
#
loop_
_entity.id
_entity.type
_entity.pdbx_description
1 polymer ?
#
loop_
_entity_poly.entity_id
_entity_poly.type
_entity_poly.pdbx_seq_one_letter_code
_entity_poly.pdbx_strand_id
1 'polypeptide(L)'
;MKLLPRELDKLVLNQAGLLAQRRLSRGVRLNATEATALLATVLLELIRDGRHSVSDLQSIGQHILGFRHVQAAVPQSVHEVQVEGTFRDGTFLVTVHNPVCTVDGDLRLALYGSGVQIGQGADCAQEIVNPFSEALDNEARSHETQRLEEQKQINDKLFPWSDELAREFEPESEMAALGHIVPAAGAIKINQGRKRYALRVTNHGDRPIQIGSHYHFAEANAKLEMDRSIAYGRRLDIPAGTAVRFEPGDTRIVTLVDIAGNRIVYGGNGFAPGKVDFARVAEIVSEMQRRGACHMAQALEVTQRVPRPRTVDRATYAMTYGPTTGDRVRLGDTCLWAEVEWDATVYGDECKFGGGKTLRDGMGQTTPLRRRQCLDLVITNALIIDYTGVYKADIGVKNGRIVGIGKAGNPDVMDGVTPGMYVGVATEAMAGEGKIVTAGALDTHVHFICPQLIDEALGSGITTLVGGGTGPNTGTNATTCTPGAYHIRTMLEATDTLPVNIGFTGKGNCSEKEPLREQVRAGAVGLKIHEDWGATPAVIDACLSVCDELDVQTTIHTDTLNESGFVEHTLAAIAGRTIHA
;
A
#
# COMPACT_ATOMS: atom_id res chain seq x y z
N MET A 1 -24.94 -14.69 -24.61
CA MET A 1 -23.58 -14.13 -24.55
C MET A 1 -22.57 -15.02 -23.81
N LYS A 2 -22.96 -15.93 -22.89
CA LYS A 2 -22.02 -16.83 -22.17
C LYS A 2 -20.85 -16.04 -21.55
N LEU A 3 -21.16 -14.93 -20.89
CA LEU A 3 -20.16 -14.01 -20.35
C LEU A 3 -19.40 -14.67 -19.21
N LEU A 4 -18.08 -14.64 -19.30
CA LEU A 4 -17.15 -14.99 -18.24
C LEU A 4 -17.12 -13.87 -17.18
N PRO A 5 -16.73 -14.15 -15.92
CA PRO A 5 -16.62 -13.13 -14.88
C PRO A 5 -15.81 -11.91 -15.31
N ARG A 6 -14.61 -12.13 -15.90
CA ARG A 6 -13.76 -11.05 -16.42
C ARG A 6 -14.42 -10.22 -17.53
N GLU A 7 -15.37 -10.78 -18.28
CA GLU A 7 -16.09 -10.04 -19.33
C GLU A 7 -17.17 -9.15 -18.71
N LEU A 8 -17.82 -9.61 -17.63
CA LEU A 8 -18.73 -8.77 -16.83
C LEU A 8 -17.97 -7.60 -16.19
N ASP A 9 -16.79 -7.84 -15.62
CA ASP A 9 -15.96 -6.78 -15.01
C ASP A 9 -15.57 -5.71 -16.05
N LYS A 10 -15.21 -6.13 -17.26
CA LYS A 10 -14.88 -5.21 -18.35
C LYS A 10 -16.09 -4.42 -18.86
N LEU A 11 -17.30 -4.98 -18.77
CA LEU A 11 -18.53 -4.23 -19.04
C LEU A 11 -18.79 -3.16 -17.97
N VAL A 12 -18.56 -3.47 -16.68
CA VAL A 12 -18.67 -2.47 -15.60
C VAL A 12 -17.63 -1.36 -15.76
N LEU A 13 -16.38 -1.73 -16.09
CA LEU A 13 -15.32 -0.76 -16.40
C LEU A 13 -15.70 0.15 -17.56
N ASN A 14 -16.24 -0.42 -18.65
CA ASN A 14 -16.70 0.34 -19.81
C ASN A 14 -17.85 1.32 -19.45
N GLN A 15 -18.79 0.91 -18.58
CA GLN A 15 -19.84 1.82 -18.10
C GLN A 15 -19.28 3.00 -17.31
N ALA A 16 -18.29 2.75 -16.44
CA ALA A 16 -17.59 3.81 -15.71
C ALA A 16 -16.82 4.75 -16.65
N GLY A 17 -16.13 4.20 -17.65
CA GLY A 17 -15.44 5.00 -18.66
C GLY A 17 -16.39 5.84 -19.51
N LEU A 18 -17.53 5.29 -19.94
CA LEU A 18 -18.54 6.03 -20.70
C LEU A 18 -19.16 7.17 -19.88
N LEU A 19 -19.37 6.96 -18.58
CA LEU A 19 -19.77 8.03 -17.66
C LEU A 19 -18.72 9.14 -17.62
N ALA A 20 -17.43 8.79 -17.51
CA ALA A 20 -16.33 9.75 -17.52
C ALA A 20 -16.24 10.50 -18.87
N GLN A 21 -16.43 9.82 -20.00
CA GLN A 21 -16.47 10.42 -21.34
C GLN A 21 -17.61 11.46 -21.45
N ARG A 22 -18.82 11.14 -20.95
CA ARG A 22 -19.95 12.09 -20.92
C ARG A 22 -19.72 13.30 -20.00
N ARG A 23 -18.95 13.13 -18.92
CA ARG A 23 -18.56 14.23 -18.03
C ARG A 23 -17.51 15.11 -18.71
N LEU A 24 -16.50 14.50 -19.32
CA LEU A 24 -15.46 15.20 -20.07
C LEU A 24 -16.04 16.01 -21.24
N SER A 25 -16.98 15.44 -22.00
CA SER A 25 -17.56 16.09 -23.18
C SER A 25 -18.31 17.39 -22.90
N ARG A 26 -18.67 17.65 -21.63
CA ARG A 26 -19.33 18.88 -21.16
C ARG A 26 -18.45 19.76 -20.29
N GLY A 27 -17.12 19.55 -20.30
CA GLY A 27 -16.16 20.42 -19.62
C GLY A 27 -15.84 20.06 -18.16
N VAL A 28 -16.20 18.86 -17.68
CA VAL A 28 -15.84 18.44 -16.31
C VAL A 28 -14.37 18.00 -16.28
N ARG A 29 -13.58 18.58 -15.37
CA ARG A 29 -12.22 18.11 -15.03
C ARG A 29 -12.32 16.81 -14.25
N LEU A 30 -11.81 15.73 -14.81
CA LEU A 30 -11.93 14.38 -14.26
C LEU A 30 -11.07 14.19 -13.01
N ASN A 31 -11.58 13.47 -12.02
CA ASN A 31 -10.79 12.97 -10.89
C ASN A 31 -10.01 11.70 -11.27
N ALA A 32 -9.23 11.15 -10.33
CA ALA A 32 -8.36 9.99 -10.57
C ALA A 32 -9.12 8.74 -11.05
N THR A 33 -10.27 8.46 -10.43
CA THR A 33 -11.12 7.31 -10.77
C THR A 33 -11.72 7.44 -12.16
N GLU A 34 -12.24 8.62 -12.49
CA GLU A 34 -12.83 8.91 -13.80
C GLU A 34 -11.77 8.88 -14.91
N ALA A 35 -10.60 9.47 -14.67
CA ALA A 35 -9.49 9.46 -15.62
C ALA A 35 -9.02 8.03 -15.91
N THR A 36 -8.83 7.22 -14.86
CA THR A 36 -8.44 5.80 -14.99
C THR A 36 -9.47 4.99 -15.78
N ALA A 37 -10.76 5.14 -15.45
CA ALA A 37 -11.84 4.43 -16.13
C ALA A 37 -11.94 4.82 -17.62
N LEU A 38 -11.81 6.12 -17.93
CA LEU A 38 -11.83 6.61 -19.31
C LEU A 38 -10.63 6.06 -20.09
N LEU A 39 -9.41 6.20 -19.56
CA LEU A 39 -8.18 5.72 -20.20
C LEU A 39 -8.29 4.22 -20.51
N ALA A 40 -8.65 3.41 -19.51
CA ALA A 40 -8.77 1.97 -19.69
C ALA A 40 -9.85 1.60 -20.72
N THR A 41 -10.98 2.33 -20.74
CA THR A 41 -12.07 2.09 -21.69
C THR A 41 -11.66 2.42 -23.13
N VAL A 42 -11.03 3.58 -23.36
CA VAL A 42 -10.54 3.96 -24.69
C VAL A 42 -9.49 2.96 -25.18
N LEU A 43 -8.56 2.53 -24.32
CA LEU A 43 -7.58 1.51 -24.66
C LEU A 43 -8.26 0.19 -25.06
N LEU A 44 -9.29 -0.27 -24.34
CA LEU A 44 -10.04 -1.49 -24.69
C LEU A 44 -10.72 -1.39 -26.06
N GLU A 45 -11.30 -0.24 -26.39
CA GLU A 45 -11.91 -0.01 -27.71
C GLU A 45 -10.85 -0.04 -28.83
N LEU A 46 -9.69 0.59 -28.61
CA LEU A 46 -8.60 0.57 -29.59
C LEU A 46 -8.00 -0.84 -29.75
N ILE A 47 -7.92 -1.63 -28.68
CA ILE A 47 -7.54 -3.05 -28.73
C ILE A 47 -8.55 -3.83 -29.57
N ARG A 48 -9.86 -3.59 -29.34
CA ARG A 48 -10.94 -4.29 -30.04
C ARG A 48 -10.91 -4.06 -31.55
N ASP A 49 -10.49 -2.88 -32.00
CA ASP A 49 -10.30 -2.53 -33.40
C ASP A 49 -9.17 -3.33 -34.08
N GLY A 50 -8.16 -3.75 -33.30
CA GLY A 50 -7.07 -4.60 -33.75
C GLY A 50 -6.16 -3.93 -34.78
N ARG A 51 -6.01 -2.60 -34.68
CA ARG A 51 -5.15 -1.76 -35.54
C ARG A 51 -3.84 -1.34 -34.87
N HIS A 52 -3.74 -1.50 -33.56
CA HIS A 52 -2.61 -1.03 -32.75
C HIS A 52 -1.94 -2.19 -32.02
N SER A 53 -0.61 -2.17 -31.97
CA SER A 53 0.19 -3.05 -31.11
C SER A 53 0.13 -2.57 -29.66
N VAL A 54 0.61 -3.41 -28.73
CA VAL A 54 0.77 -3.00 -27.32
C VAL A 54 1.61 -1.73 -27.20
N SER A 55 2.75 -1.66 -27.91
CA SER A 55 3.65 -0.50 -27.88
C SER A 55 2.98 0.78 -28.38
N ASP A 56 2.16 0.68 -29.43
CA ASP A 56 1.42 1.83 -29.95
C ASP A 56 0.47 2.37 -28.89
N LEU A 57 -0.26 1.48 -28.21
CA LEU A 57 -1.23 1.86 -27.17
C LEU A 57 -0.59 2.45 -25.92
N GLN A 58 0.63 2.03 -25.58
CA GLN A 58 1.41 2.66 -24.50
C GLN A 58 1.69 4.14 -24.80
N SER A 59 2.03 4.47 -26.05
CA SER A 59 2.26 5.84 -26.49
C SER A 59 0.96 6.63 -26.66
N ILE A 60 -0.04 6.04 -27.31
CA ILE A 60 -1.35 6.67 -27.54
C ILE A 60 -2.01 7.05 -26.20
N GLY A 61 -1.88 6.19 -25.19
CA GLY A 61 -2.42 6.41 -23.86
C GLY A 61 -1.97 7.73 -23.20
N GLN A 62 -0.75 8.18 -23.49
CA GLN A 62 -0.18 9.44 -22.95
C GLN A 62 -0.78 10.71 -23.58
N HIS A 63 -1.54 10.55 -24.66
CA HIS A 63 -2.14 11.65 -25.41
C HIS A 63 -3.66 11.71 -25.25
N ILE A 64 -4.28 10.79 -24.51
CA ILE A 64 -5.73 10.77 -24.32
C ILE A 64 -6.18 11.95 -23.45
N LEU A 65 -5.55 12.13 -22.28
CA LEU A 65 -5.88 13.19 -21.32
C LEU A 65 -4.65 14.07 -21.07
N GLY A 66 -4.89 15.37 -20.87
CA GLY A 66 -3.85 16.35 -20.52
C GLY A 66 -4.19 17.02 -19.18
N PHE A 67 -3.29 17.82 -18.64
CA PHE A 67 -3.45 18.51 -17.35
C PHE A 67 -4.77 19.28 -17.26
N ARG A 68 -5.16 19.98 -18.34
CA ARG A 68 -6.41 20.77 -18.36
C ARG A 68 -7.69 19.92 -18.25
N HIS A 69 -7.62 18.63 -18.56
CA HIS A 69 -8.76 17.71 -18.57
C HIS A 69 -9.02 17.05 -17.21
N VAL A 70 -8.11 17.21 -16.26
CA VAL A 70 -8.15 16.49 -14.98
C VAL A 70 -7.97 17.44 -13.80
N GLN A 71 -8.34 16.98 -12.60
CA GLN A 71 -8.07 17.70 -11.35
C GLN A 71 -6.56 17.68 -11.04
N ALA A 72 -6.10 18.68 -10.28
CA ALA A 72 -4.67 18.92 -10.00
C ALA A 72 -3.93 17.71 -9.41
N ALA A 73 -4.61 16.90 -8.59
CA ALA A 73 -4.04 15.75 -7.92
C ALA A 73 -3.88 14.50 -8.83
N VAL A 74 -4.50 14.48 -10.02
CA VAL A 74 -4.53 13.29 -10.89
C VAL A 74 -3.16 12.90 -11.42
N PRO A 75 -2.33 13.80 -11.97
CA PRO A 75 -1.00 13.44 -12.48
C PRO A 75 -0.08 12.86 -11.41
N GLN A 76 -0.29 13.23 -10.14
CA GLN A 76 0.50 12.73 -9.02
C GLN A 76 -0.04 11.44 -8.40
N SER A 77 -1.33 11.13 -8.58
CA SER A 77 -1.94 9.89 -8.04
C SER A 77 -2.02 8.77 -9.06
N VAL A 78 -2.14 9.09 -10.35
CA VAL A 78 -2.25 8.13 -11.45
C VAL A 78 -0.92 8.04 -12.20
N HIS A 79 0.03 7.29 -11.64
CA HIS A 79 1.35 7.07 -12.25
C HIS A 79 1.31 6.09 -13.42
N GLU A 80 0.37 5.16 -13.42
CA GLU A 80 0.16 4.22 -14.51
C GLU A 80 -1.30 3.78 -14.61
N VAL A 81 -1.73 3.43 -15.81
CA VAL A 81 -3.00 2.74 -16.05
C VAL A 81 -2.71 1.44 -16.77
N GLN A 82 -3.23 0.35 -16.20
CA GLN A 82 -3.03 -1.00 -16.70
C GLN A 82 -4.38 -1.58 -17.13
N VAL A 83 -4.41 -2.15 -18.34
CA VAL A 83 -5.59 -2.87 -18.80
C VAL A 83 -5.18 -4.04 -19.69
N GLU A 84 -5.78 -5.20 -19.45
CA GLU A 84 -5.67 -6.34 -20.35
C GLU A 84 -6.81 -6.31 -21.37
N GLY A 85 -6.49 -6.55 -22.64
CA GLY A 85 -7.49 -6.66 -23.69
C GLY A 85 -7.19 -7.82 -24.63
N THR A 86 -8.20 -8.25 -25.38
CA THR A 86 -8.08 -9.33 -26.37
C THR A 86 -7.75 -8.73 -27.73
N PHE A 87 -6.46 -8.76 -28.08
CA PHE A 87 -5.95 -8.47 -29.41
C PHE A 87 -6.28 -9.61 -30.38
N ARG A 88 -5.96 -9.42 -31.67
CA ARG A 88 -6.18 -10.44 -32.71
C ARG A 88 -5.41 -11.73 -32.46
N ASP A 89 -4.30 -11.64 -31.75
CA ASP A 89 -3.34 -12.72 -31.47
C ASP A 89 -3.35 -13.19 -30.01
N GLY A 90 -4.24 -12.66 -29.16
CA GLY A 90 -4.41 -13.12 -27.78
C GLY A 90 -4.70 -12.01 -26.78
N THR A 91 -4.67 -12.36 -25.49
CA THR A 91 -4.83 -11.38 -24.41
C THR A 91 -3.47 -10.86 -23.98
N PHE A 92 -3.31 -9.54 -23.98
CA PHE A 92 -2.08 -8.87 -23.56
C PHE A 92 -2.38 -7.71 -22.62
N LEU A 93 -1.41 -7.42 -21.75
CA LEU A 93 -1.41 -6.26 -20.85
C LEU A 93 -0.87 -5.04 -21.59
N VAL A 94 -1.62 -3.94 -21.52
CA VAL A 94 -1.13 -2.59 -21.87
C VAL A 94 -0.92 -1.83 -20.57
N THR A 95 0.27 -1.23 -20.42
CA THR A 95 0.60 -0.34 -19.30
C THR A 95 0.98 1.03 -19.84
N VAL A 96 0.17 2.03 -19.55
CA VAL A 96 0.46 3.42 -19.90
C VAL A 96 1.10 4.09 -18.68
N HIS A 97 2.38 4.43 -18.79
CA HIS A 97 3.10 5.16 -17.73
C HIS A 97 2.92 6.66 -17.89
N ASN A 98 2.70 7.36 -16.78
CA ASN A 98 2.43 8.81 -16.71
C ASN A 98 1.38 9.24 -17.76
N PRO A 99 0.16 8.68 -17.70
CA PRO A 99 -0.85 8.87 -18.75
C PRO A 99 -1.32 10.32 -18.91
N VAL A 100 -1.08 11.18 -17.91
CA VAL A 100 -1.34 12.62 -17.99
C VAL A 100 0.01 13.35 -17.91
N CYS A 101 0.62 13.59 -19.07
CA CYS A 101 1.96 14.19 -19.16
C CYS A 101 2.06 15.40 -20.10
N THR A 102 0.95 15.82 -20.70
CA THR A 102 0.87 16.97 -21.59
C THR A 102 -0.14 18.00 -21.05
N VAL A 103 -0.01 19.27 -21.46
CA VAL A 103 -1.02 20.29 -21.13
C VAL A 103 -2.35 19.95 -21.82
N ASP A 104 -2.27 19.53 -23.09
CA ASP A 104 -3.38 19.17 -23.95
C ASP A 104 -3.45 17.66 -24.16
N GLY A 105 -4.64 17.09 -24.02
CA GLY A 105 -4.98 15.77 -24.54
C GLY A 105 -5.78 15.86 -25.84
N ASP A 106 -5.98 14.72 -26.48
CA ASP A 106 -6.83 14.58 -27.66
C ASP A 106 -8.26 14.21 -27.26
N LEU A 107 -9.17 15.19 -27.24
CA LEU A 107 -10.58 14.95 -26.91
C LEU A 107 -11.32 14.01 -27.88
N ARG A 108 -10.90 13.93 -29.16
CA ARG A 108 -11.52 12.98 -30.10
C ARG A 108 -11.10 11.56 -29.74
N LEU A 109 -9.84 11.37 -29.35
CA LEU A 109 -9.32 10.11 -28.83
C LEU A 109 -9.94 9.77 -27.47
N ALA A 110 -10.07 10.74 -26.56
CA ALA A 110 -10.69 10.54 -25.25
C ALA A 110 -12.16 10.12 -25.34
N LEU A 111 -12.88 10.58 -26.36
CA LEU A 111 -14.27 10.21 -26.62
C LEU A 111 -14.40 9.06 -27.64
N TYR A 112 -13.30 8.42 -28.03
CA TYR A 112 -13.34 7.31 -28.97
C TYR A 112 -14.21 6.16 -28.45
N GLY A 113 -14.99 5.55 -29.35
CA GLY A 113 -15.93 4.47 -29.04
C GLY A 113 -17.20 4.89 -28.27
N SER A 114 -17.31 6.14 -27.83
CA SER A 114 -18.38 6.58 -26.92
C SER A 114 -19.72 6.91 -27.60
N GLY A 115 -19.68 7.28 -28.89
CA GLY A 115 -20.82 7.88 -29.59
C GLY A 115 -21.23 9.28 -29.09
N VAL A 116 -20.44 9.90 -28.20
CA VAL A 116 -20.71 11.22 -27.62
C VAL A 116 -20.07 12.32 -28.48
N GLN A 117 -20.84 13.38 -28.78
CA GLN A 117 -20.33 14.57 -29.46
C GLN A 117 -19.67 15.54 -28.46
N ILE A 118 -18.61 16.22 -28.88
CA ILE A 118 -17.92 17.23 -28.07
C ILE A 118 -18.83 18.46 -27.90
N GLY A 119 -19.06 18.92 -26.67
CA GLY A 119 -19.70 20.21 -26.40
C GLY A 119 -21.22 20.21 -26.18
N GLN A 120 -21.85 19.08 -25.84
CA GLN A 120 -23.27 19.11 -25.40
C GLN A 120 -23.43 19.63 -23.97
N GLY A 121 -23.31 20.95 -23.83
CA GLY A 121 -24.03 21.77 -22.86
C GLY A 121 -24.76 22.87 -23.63
N ALA A 122 -26.08 22.70 -23.81
CA ALA A 122 -27.04 23.58 -24.52
C ALA A 122 -26.59 24.14 -25.89
N ASP A 123 -27.24 23.63 -26.94
CA ASP A 123 -27.16 24.05 -28.36
C ASP A 123 -25.80 23.90 -29.07
N CYS A 124 -25.66 22.79 -29.80
CA CYS A 124 -25.23 22.78 -31.21
C CYS A 124 -25.24 21.34 -31.73
N ALA A 125 -26.19 21.04 -32.62
CA ALA A 125 -26.14 19.87 -33.48
C ALA A 125 -25.35 20.23 -34.74
N GLN A 126 -24.34 19.43 -35.11
CA GLN A 126 -24.00 19.14 -36.51
C GLN A 126 -23.03 17.95 -36.64
N GLU A 127 -23.03 17.38 -37.83
CA GLU A 127 -22.73 16.00 -38.22
C GLU A 127 -21.24 15.60 -38.11
N ILE A 128 -20.99 14.30 -37.88
CA ILE A 128 -19.65 13.69 -37.96
C ILE A 128 -19.49 13.02 -39.33
N VAL A 129 -18.49 13.46 -40.09
CA VAL A 129 -18.02 12.78 -41.31
C VAL A 129 -16.94 11.75 -40.95
N ASN A 130 -17.05 10.56 -41.54
CA ASN A 130 -16.13 9.43 -41.40
C ASN A 130 -14.74 9.74 -42.01
N PRO A 131 -13.61 9.67 -41.27
CA PRO A 131 -12.32 10.15 -41.75
C PRO A 131 -11.41 9.08 -42.37
N PHE A 132 -11.90 7.87 -42.68
CA PHE A 132 -11.07 6.85 -43.35
C PHE A 132 -11.40 6.72 -44.84
N SER A 133 -10.99 7.72 -45.63
CA SER A 133 -10.72 7.53 -47.06
C SER A 133 -9.24 7.81 -47.31
N GLU A 134 -8.52 6.78 -47.73
CA GLU A 134 -7.09 6.85 -48.06
C GLU A 134 -6.82 7.81 -49.23
N ALA A 135 -5.96 8.82 -49.02
CA ALA A 135 -5.28 9.53 -50.11
C ALA A 135 -3.96 10.20 -49.65
N LEU A 136 -2.88 9.66 -50.21
CA LEU A 136 -1.55 10.18 -50.60
C LEU A 136 -0.89 11.41 -49.91
N ASP A 137 0.40 11.21 -49.64
CA ASP A 137 1.42 12.09 -49.05
C ASP A 137 1.54 13.49 -49.72
N ASN A 138 0.84 14.47 -49.16
CA ASN A 138 1.23 15.87 -48.90
C ASN A 138 0.03 16.67 -48.36
N GLU A 139 -1.20 16.29 -48.71
CA GLU A 139 -2.46 16.80 -48.13
C GLU A 139 -2.66 16.36 -46.66
N ALA A 140 -2.08 15.22 -46.28
CA ALA A 140 -2.11 14.71 -44.91
C ALA A 140 -1.57 15.71 -43.88
N ARG A 141 -0.52 16.46 -44.21
CA ARG A 141 0.09 17.47 -43.32
C ARG A 141 -0.76 18.72 -43.13
N SER A 142 -1.43 19.20 -44.18
CA SER A 142 -2.35 20.35 -44.08
C SER A 142 -3.61 19.97 -43.30
N HIS A 143 -4.14 18.77 -43.51
CA HIS A 143 -5.28 18.25 -42.76
C HIS A 143 -4.93 17.99 -41.29
N GLU A 144 -3.73 17.49 -40.99
CA GLU A 144 -3.26 17.28 -39.62
C GLU A 144 -3.07 18.61 -38.88
N THR A 145 -2.49 19.62 -39.53
CA THR A 145 -2.34 20.97 -38.95
C THR A 145 -3.70 21.60 -38.63
N GLN A 146 -4.64 21.54 -39.58
CA GLN A 146 -6.01 22.04 -39.36
C GLN A 146 -6.72 21.30 -38.23
N ARG A 147 -6.54 19.98 -38.13
CA ARG A 147 -7.12 19.14 -37.09
C ARG A 147 -6.60 19.46 -35.69
N LEU A 148 -5.29 19.70 -35.56
CA LEU A 148 -4.66 20.12 -34.31
C LEU A 148 -5.17 21.51 -33.88
N GLU A 149 -5.40 22.40 -34.83
CA GLU A 149 -5.92 23.75 -34.56
C GLU A 149 -7.40 23.73 -34.12
N GLU A 150 -8.24 22.91 -34.75
CA GLU A 150 -9.61 22.65 -34.30
C GLU A 150 -9.65 22.05 -32.90
N GLN A 151 -8.80 21.07 -32.62
CA GLN A 151 -8.69 20.44 -31.31
C GLN A 151 -8.28 21.45 -30.23
N LYS A 152 -7.30 22.29 -30.53
CA LYS A 152 -6.87 23.37 -29.64
C LYS A 152 -8.02 24.35 -29.34
N GLN A 153 -8.77 24.77 -30.36
CA GLN A 153 -9.93 25.65 -30.18
C GLN A 153 -11.01 25.03 -29.27
N ILE A 154 -11.26 23.73 -29.43
CA ILE A 154 -12.21 22.99 -28.60
C ILE A 154 -11.70 22.91 -27.15
N ASN A 155 -10.42 22.56 -26.95
CA ASN A 155 -9.79 22.51 -25.63
C ASN A 155 -9.85 23.87 -24.95
N ASP A 156 -9.51 24.95 -25.64
CA ASP A 156 -9.53 26.30 -25.08
C ASP A 156 -10.97 26.76 -24.71
N LYS A 157 -11.99 26.31 -25.48
CA LYS A 157 -13.39 26.61 -25.20
C LYS A 157 -13.94 25.84 -24.00
N LEU A 158 -13.65 24.55 -23.89
CA LEU A 158 -14.20 23.67 -22.83
C LEU A 158 -13.35 23.66 -21.56
N PHE A 159 -12.04 23.83 -21.70
CA PHE A 159 -11.03 23.72 -20.64
C PHE A 159 -10.03 24.88 -20.77
N PRO A 160 -10.45 26.12 -20.47
CA PRO A 160 -9.59 27.29 -20.58
C PRO A 160 -8.34 27.11 -19.70
N TRP A 161 -7.18 27.34 -20.29
CA TRP A 161 -5.89 27.25 -19.60
C TRP A 161 -5.40 28.63 -19.17
N SER A 162 -5.10 28.80 -17.88
CA SER A 162 -4.60 30.05 -17.30
C SER A 162 -3.30 29.81 -16.53
N ASP A 163 -2.53 30.87 -16.29
CA ASP A 163 -1.32 30.79 -15.44
C ASP A 163 -1.65 30.36 -14.01
N GLU A 164 -2.82 30.74 -13.50
CA GLU A 164 -3.32 30.30 -12.19
C GLU A 164 -3.57 28.79 -12.17
N LEU A 165 -4.18 28.25 -13.23
CA LEU A 165 -4.39 26.82 -13.38
C LEU A 165 -3.05 26.07 -13.54
N ALA A 166 -2.09 26.64 -14.26
CA ALA A 166 -0.78 26.04 -14.42
C ALA A 166 -0.05 25.86 -13.08
N ARG A 167 -0.20 26.82 -12.14
CA ARG A 167 0.36 26.73 -10.78
C ARG A 167 -0.22 25.57 -9.96
N GLU A 168 -1.44 25.12 -10.25
CA GLU A 168 -2.01 23.94 -9.57
C GLU A 168 -1.19 22.66 -9.84
N PHE A 169 -0.46 22.61 -10.95
CA PHE A 169 0.32 21.45 -11.39
C PHE A 169 1.82 21.59 -11.13
N GLU A 170 2.26 22.71 -10.54
CA GLU A 170 3.66 22.90 -10.19
C GLU A 170 4.07 21.91 -9.07
N PRO A 171 5.25 21.26 -9.18
CA PRO A 171 5.70 20.27 -8.19
C PRO A 171 5.79 20.78 -6.75
N GLU A 172 5.96 22.09 -6.57
CA GLU A 172 6.12 22.76 -5.26
C GLU A 172 4.78 23.24 -4.66
N SER A 173 3.66 23.07 -5.37
CA SER A 173 2.34 23.47 -4.88
C SER A 173 1.87 22.56 -3.72
N GLU A 174 1.59 23.15 -2.56
CA GLU A 174 1.02 22.44 -1.39
C GLU A 174 -0.32 21.75 -1.72
N MET A 175 -1.05 22.24 -2.73
CA MET A 175 -2.31 21.65 -3.19
C MET A 175 -2.11 20.39 -4.05
N ALA A 176 -0.95 20.24 -4.70
CA ALA A 176 -0.72 19.16 -5.66
C ALA A 176 -0.33 17.83 -4.99
N ALA A 177 0.14 17.86 -3.75
CA ALA A 177 0.98 16.81 -3.20
C ALA A 177 0.23 15.84 -2.27
N LEU A 178 -0.57 14.95 -2.86
CA LEU A 178 -1.22 13.84 -2.15
C LEU A 178 -0.17 12.93 -1.51
N GLY A 179 -0.27 12.73 -0.19
CA GLY A 179 0.67 11.82 0.50
C GLY A 179 2.14 12.27 0.45
N HIS A 180 2.42 13.55 0.19
CA HIS A 180 3.78 14.05 0.01
C HIS A 180 4.65 13.76 1.22
N ILE A 181 5.85 13.25 0.96
CA ILE A 181 6.92 13.10 1.96
C ILE A 181 7.87 14.29 1.88
N VAL A 182 8.01 15.05 2.95
CA VAL A 182 9.02 16.11 3.11
C VAL A 182 10.17 15.55 3.95
N PRO A 183 11.34 15.25 3.35
CA PRO A 183 12.45 14.72 4.09
C PRO A 183 13.08 15.76 5.03
N ALA A 184 13.58 15.32 6.18
CA ALA A 184 14.44 16.14 7.03
C ALA A 184 15.76 16.51 6.31
N ALA A 185 16.51 17.46 6.85
CA ALA A 185 17.82 17.82 6.30
C ALA A 185 18.88 16.73 6.54
N GLY A 186 19.83 16.61 5.61
CA GLY A 186 21.01 15.74 5.73
C GLY A 186 20.91 14.43 4.94
N ALA A 187 21.93 13.57 5.10
CA ALA A 187 22.02 12.28 4.42
C ALA A 187 22.11 11.12 5.43
N ILE A 188 21.58 9.96 5.06
CA ILE A 188 21.55 8.76 5.90
C ILE A 188 22.84 7.97 5.70
N LYS A 189 23.58 7.73 6.79
CA LYS A 189 24.78 6.88 6.79
C LYS A 189 24.36 5.42 6.96
N ILE A 190 24.64 4.58 5.98
CA ILE A 190 24.33 3.14 6.06
C ILE A 190 25.51 2.34 6.64
N ASN A 191 25.21 1.23 7.30
CA ASN A 191 26.18 0.29 7.88
C ASN A 191 27.19 0.99 8.81
N GLN A 192 26.71 1.94 9.61
CA GLN A 192 27.57 2.69 10.53
C GLN A 192 28.22 1.76 11.56
N GLY A 193 29.46 2.08 11.97
CA GLY A 193 30.22 1.28 12.94
C GLY A 193 30.89 0.01 12.38
N ARG A 194 30.60 -0.38 11.12
CA ARG A 194 31.22 -1.57 10.49
C ARG A 194 32.54 -1.25 9.80
N LYS A 195 33.49 -2.20 9.86
CA LYS A 195 34.76 -2.13 9.11
C LYS A 195 34.50 -2.27 7.62
N ARG A 196 35.23 -1.51 6.81
CA ARG A 196 35.09 -1.44 5.35
C ARG A 196 36.35 -1.89 4.63
N TYR A 197 36.17 -2.52 3.48
CA TYR A 197 37.24 -3.09 2.68
C TYR A 197 36.97 -2.81 1.21
N ALA A 198 37.99 -2.34 0.48
CA ALA A 198 37.94 -2.28 -0.98
C ALA A 198 38.40 -3.63 -1.54
N LEU A 199 37.68 -4.14 -2.54
CA LEU A 199 38.00 -5.41 -3.19
C LEU A 199 37.83 -5.29 -4.70
N ARG A 200 38.89 -5.58 -5.46
CA ARG A 200 38.80 -5.71 -6.92
C ARG A 200 38.16 -7.05 -7.28
N VAL A 201 37.20 -7.03 -8.20
CA VAL A 201 36.46 -8.23 -8.64
C VAL A 201 36.39 -8.21 -10.16
N THR A 202 36.76 -9.33 -10.78
CA THR A 202 36.75 -9.51 -12.25
C THR A 202 35.82 -10.66 -12.62
N ASN A 203 34.94 -10.46 -13.60
CA ASN A 203 34.06 -11.51 -14.11
C ASN A 203 34.73 -12.26 -15.28
N HIS A 204 35.18 -13.49 -15.03
CA HIS A 204 35.70 -14.39 -16.05
C HIS A 204 34.63 -15.31 -16.66
N GLY A 205 33.36 -15.05 -16.36
CA GLY A 205 32.22 -15.75 -16.95
C GLY A 205 31.87 -15.22 -18.33
N ASP A 206 31.08 -16.01 -19.05
CA ASP A 206 30.50 -15.68 -20.37
C ASP A 206 29.14 -14.98 -20.27
N ARG A 207 28.64 -14.77 -19.04
CA ARG A 207 27.34 -14.17 -18.74
C ARG A 207 27.46 -13.09 -17.66
N PRO A 208 26.49 -12.17 -17.62
CA PRO A 208 26.42 -11.18 -16.55
C PRO A 208 26.19 -11.84 -15.19
N ILE A 209 26.85 -11.31 -14.16
CA ILE A 209 26.70 -11.73 -12.76
C ILE A 209 26.28 -10.52 -11.94
N GLN A 210 25.23 -10.66 -11.13
CA GLN A 210 24.72 -9.59 -10.29
C GLN A 210 24.62 -10.06 -8.84
N ILE A 211 25.24 -9.31 -7.93
CA ILE A 211 25.35 -9.67 -6.51
C ILE A 211 24.58 -8.64 -5.67
N GLY A 212 23.59 -9.12 -4.90
CA GLY A 212 22.76 -8.30 -4.03
C GLY A 212 23.47 -7.85 -2.75
N SER A 213 22.98 -6.75 -2.17
CA SER A 213 23.52 -6.10 -0.97
C SER A 213 23.89 -7.03 0.19
N HIS A 214 23.02 -8.00 0.49
CA HIS A 214 23.12 -8.89 1.66
C HIS A 214 23.68 -10.28 1.36
N TYR A 215 24.11 -10.53 0.12
CA TYR A 215 24.71 -11.80 -0.23
C TYR A 215 26.10 -11.94 0.43
N HIS A 216 26.38 -13.10 1.02
CA HIS A 216 27.69 -13.43 1.58
C HIS A 216 28.75 -13.43 0.48
N PHE A 217 29.63 -12.42 0.46
CA PHE A 217 30.39 -12.11 -0.75
C PHE A 217 31.38 -13.22 -1.14
N ALA A 218 31.93 -13.95 -0.17
CA ALA A 218 32.78 -15.11 -0.44
C ALA A 218 32.03 -16.28 -1.08
N GLU A 219 30.71 -16.36 -0.92
CA GLU A 219 29.85 -17.39 -1.53
C GLU A 219 29.52 -17.06 -2.99
N ALA A 220 29.91 -15.90 -3.51
CA ALA A 220 29.49 -15.44 -4.83
C ALA A 220 30.00 -16.36 -5.95
N ASN A 221 29.38 -16.27 -7.13
CA ASN A 221 29.66 -17.12 -8.29
C ASN A 221 31.15 -17.42 -8.48
N ALA A 222 31.49 -18.69 -8.70
CA ALA A 222 32.84 -19.19 -8.87
C ALA A 222 33.64 -18.49 -9.99
N LYS A 223 32.97 -17.93 -11.01
CA LYS A 223 33.61 -17.19 -12.12
C LYS A 223 34.02 -15.76 -11.78
N LEU A 224 33.62 -15.24 -10.61
CA LEU A 224 34.14 -13.98 -10.10
C LEU A 224 35.50 -14.22 -9.43
N GLU A 225 36.56 -13.71 -10.04
CA GLU A 225 37.88 -13.70 -9.45
C GLU A 225 38.01 -12.51 -8.49
N MET A 226 38.35 -12.82 -7.26
CA MET A 226 38.51 -11.86 -6.18
C MET A 226 39.38 -12.45 -5.07
N ASP A 227 39.79 -11.63 -4.12
CA ASP A 227 40.38 -12.14 -2.88
C ASP A 227 39.27 -12.66 -1.95
N ARG A 228 38.97 -13.96 -2.05
CA ARG A 228 37.99 -14.67 -1.21
C ARG A 228 38.30 -14.60 0.28
N SER A 229 39.57 -14.43 0.68
CA SER A 229 39.96 -14.28 2.08
C SER A 229 39.45 -12.94 2.66
N ILE A 230 39.46 -11.89 1.82
CA ILE A 230 38.87 -10.58 2.13
C ILE A 230 37.35 -10.60 1.95
N ALA A 231 36.78 -11.45 1.10
CA ALA A 231 35.32 -11.54 0.97
C ALA A 231 34.65 -12.27 2.15
N TYR A 232 35.38 -13.13 2.88
CA TYR A 232 34.82 -14.00 3.91
C TYR A 232 34.28 -13.23 5.12
N GLY A 233 33.03 -13.54 5.52
CA GLY A 233 32.32 -12.86 6.60
C GLY A 233 31.85 -11.44 6.25
N ARG A 234 31.77 -11.10 4.96
CA ARG A 234 31.46 -9.74 4.48
C ARG A 234 30.37 -9.74 3.41
N ARG A 235 29.75 -8.58 3.23
CA ARG A 235 28.73 -8.29 2.21
C ARG A 235 28.96 -6.92 1.58
N LEU A 236 28.25 -6.59 0.51
CA LEU A 236 28.39 -5.30 -0.18
C LEU A 236 27.91 -4.13 0.72
N ASP A 237 28.68 -3.03 0.72
CA ASP A 237 28.31 -1.76 1.38
C ASP A 237 27.52 -0.86 0.42
N ILE A 238 26.30 -1.31 0.13
CA ILE A 238 25.35 -0.64 -0.77
C ILE A 238 23.97 -0.59 -0.09
N PRO A 239 23.04 0.27 -0.52
CA PRO A 239 21.70 0.32 0.06
C PRO A 239 21.01 -1.06 0.02
N ALA A 240 20.30 -1.42 1.08
CA ALA A 240 19.57 -2.67 1.19
C ALA A 240 18.65 -2.92 -0.02
N GLY A 241 18.64 -4.16 -0.51
CA GLY A 241 17.83 -4.52 -1.67
C GLY A 241 18.41 -4.14 -3.04
N THR A 242 19.48 -3.33 -3.10
CA THR A 242 20.20 -3.05 -4.36
C THR A 242 21.26 -4.12 -4.67
N ALA A 243 21.88 -4.03 -5.85
CA ALA A 243 22.89 -4.99 -6.31
C ALA A 243 23.99 -4.32 -7.15
N VAL A 244 25.14 -5.00 -7.26
CA VAL A 244 26.22 -4.65 -8.20
C VAL A 244 26.25 -5.67 -9.32
N ARG A 245 26.27 -5.19 -10.57
CA ARG A 245 26.31 -5.99 -11.78
C ARG A 245 27.71 -5.99 -12.40
N PHE A 246 28.14 -7.14 -12.89
CA PHE A 246 29.40 -7.39 -13.56
C PHE A 246 29.10 -8.02 -14.93
N GLU A 247 29.40 -7.31 -16.02
CA GLU A 247 29.31 -7.89 -17.37
C GLU A 247 30.48 -8.85 -17.62
N PRO A 248 30.41 -9.74 -18.62
CA PRO A 248 31.55 -10.59 -19.01
C PRO A 248 32.83 -9.77 -19.26
N GLY A 249 33.94 -10.14 -18.60
CA GLY A 249 35.23 -9.42 -18.67
C GLY A 249 35.31 -8.15 -17.82
N ASP A 250 34.22 -7.69 -17.22
CA ASP A 250 34.18 -6.47 -16.42
C ASP A 250 35.02 -6.63 -15.13
N THR A 251 35.72 -5.55 -14.76
CA THR A 251 36.52 -5.47 -13.53
C THR A 251 36.12 -4.23 -12.75
N ARG A 252 35.68 -4.41 -11.50
CA ARG A 252 35.26 -3.30 -10.63
C ARG A 252 35.88 -3.40 -9.25
N ILE A 253 36.06 -2.26 -8.60
CA ILE A 253 36.36 -2.20 -7.17
C ILE A 253 35.05 -2.00 -6.42
N VAL A 254 34.72 -2.92 -5.54
CA VAL A 254 33.56 -2.83 -4.66
C VAL A 254 33.98 -2.52 -3.23
N THR A 255 33.07 -1.92 -2.46
CA THR A 255 33.22 -1.76 -1.01
C THR A 255 32.43 -2.86 -0.31
N LEU A 256 33.08 -3.55 0.62
CA LEU A 256 32.48 -4.54 1.50
C LEU A 256 32.42 -4.05 2.94
N VAL A 257 31.45 -4.52 3.69
CA VAL A 257 31.33 -4.39 5.15
C VAL A 257 31.21 -5.76 5.80
N ASP A 258 31.71 -5.89 7.03
CA ASP A 258 31.50 -7.09 7.84
C ASP A 258 29.99 -7.35 8.04
N ILE A 259 29.58 -8.62 8.08
CA ILE A 259 28.25 -8.98 8.59
C ILE A 259 28.15 -8.69 10.09
N ALA A 260 26.94 -8.42 10.58
CA ALA A 260 26.68 -8.13 11.98
C ALA A 260 26.06 -9.33 12.71
N GLY A 261 25.40 -9.08 13.85
CA GLY A 261 24.73 -10.11 14.63
C GLY A 261 25.69 -11.18 15.14
N ASN A 262 25.25 -12.44 15.10
CA ASN A 262 26.05 -13.58 15.54
C ASN A 262 27.24 -13.90 14.61
N ARG A 263 27.29 -13.28 13.43
CA ARG A 263 28.26 -13.51 12.36
C ARG A 263 28.33 -14.98 11.97
N ILE A 264 27.18 -15.54 11.56
CA ILE A 264 27.07 -16.93 11.11
C ILE A 264 26.63 -16.93 9.64
N VAL A 265 27.38 -17.62 8.80
CA VAL A 265 27.13 -17.73 7.36
C VAL A 265 26.34 -18.99 7.08
N TYR A 266 25.28 -18.87 6.29
CA TYR A 266 24.49 -19.98 5.74
C TYR A 266 24.18 -19.73 4.26
N GLY A 267 23.74 -20.77 3.56
CA GLY A 267 23.28 -20.69 2.18
C GLY A 267 24.39 -20.49 1.15
N GLY A 268 24.06 -19.83 0.03
CA GLY A 268 25.00 -19.57 -1.05
C GLY A 268 25.47 -20.85 -1.75
N ASN A 269 26.78 -20.97 -1.97
CA ASN A 269 27.38 -22.20 -2.50
C ASN A 269 27.72 -23.21 -1.38
N GLY A 270 27.49 -22.84 -0.12
CA GLY A 270 27.91 -23.63 1.04
C GLY A 270 29.42 -23.81 1.09
N PHE A 271 30.21 -22.80 0.69
CA PHE A 271 31.66 -22.86 0.77
C PHE A 271 32.17 -22.69 2.20
N ALA A 272 31.52 -21.83 2.99
CA ALA A 272 31.97 -21.48 4.32
C ALA A 272 30.81 -21.39 5.35
N PRO A 273 29.99 -22.43 5.50
CA PRO A 273 28.89 -22.41 6.47
C PRO A 273 29.44 -22.38 7.90
N GLY A 274 28.71 -21.68 8.78
CA GLY A 274 29.01 -21.61 10.21
C GLY A 274 29.52 -20.24 10.67
N LYS A 275 29.94 -20.18 11.93
CA LYS A 275 30.40 -18.94 12.56
C LYS A 275 31.66 -18.44 11.88
N VAL A 276 31.72 -17.14 11.61
CA VAL A 276 32.89 -16.49 11.00
C VAL A 276 34.10 -16.66 11.93
N ASP A 277 35.08 -17.41 11.46
CA ASP A 277 36.36 -17.65 12.14
C ASP A 277 37.52 -17.37 11.19
N PHE A 278 38.21 -16.25 11.43
CA PHE A 278 39.32 -15.83 10.58
C PHE A 278 40.54 -16.74 10.68
N ALA A 279 40.66 -17.59 11.72
CA ALA A 279 41.72 -18.59 11.81
C ALA A 279 41.60 -19.69 10.75
N ARG A 280 40.37 -19.93 10.25
CA ARG A 280 40.06 -20.97 9.25
C ARG A 280 40.06 -20.48 7.81
N VAL A 281 40.38 -19.21 7.57
CA VAL A 281 40.31 -18.59 6.23
C VAL A 281 41.16 -19.35 5.20
N ALA A 282 42.37 -19.79 5.56
CA ALA A 282 43.23 -20.54 4.65
C ALA A 282 42.62 -21.89 4.24
N GLU A 283 42.01 -22.61 5.19
CA GLU A 283 41.28 -23.86 4.95
C GLU A 283 40.08 -23.62 4.02
N ILE A 284 39.26 -22.62 4.33
CA ILE A 284 38.05 -22.25 3.59
C ILE A 284 38.37 -21.83 2.15
N VAL A 285 39.40 -20.99 1.94
CA VAL A 285 39.79 -20.55 0.60
C VAL A 285 40.33 -21.72 -0.21
N SER A 286 41.10 -22.62 0.42
CA SER A 286 41.59 -23.84 -0.24
C SER A 286 40.43 -24.75 -0.68
N GLU A 287 39.39 -24.88 0.15
CA GLU A 287 38.15 -25.59 -0.18
C GLU A 287 37.41 -24.93 -1.35
N MET A 288 37.25 -23.60 -1.32
CA MET A 288 36.63 -22.83 -2.40
C MET A 288 37.36 -23.04 -3.73
N GLN A 289 38.68 -22.95 -3.74
CA GLN A 289 39.50 -23.17 -4.93
C GLN A 289 39.38 -24.60 -5.45
N ARG A 290 39.37 -25.61 -4.56
CA ARG A 290 39.18 -27.02 -4.94
C ARG A 290 37.80 -27.26 -5.57
N ARG A 291 36.79 -26.51 -5.13
CA ARG A 291 35.43 -26.50 -5.71
C ARG A 291 35.29 -25.58 -6.93
N GLY A 292 36.40 -25.01 -7.42
CA GLY A 292 36.47 -24.25 -8.67
C GLY A 292 36.18 -22.76 -8.56
N ALA A 293 36.12 -22.19 -7.35
CA ALA A 293 35.96 -20.74 -7.19
C ALA A 293 37.27 -20.00 -7.51
N CYS A 294 37.19 -19.02 -8.41
CA CYS A 294 38.31 -18.15 -8.74
C CYS A 294 38.72 -17.32 -7.51
N HIS A 295 39.99 -17.43 -7.14
CA HIS A 295 40.61 -16.70 -6.05
C HIS A 295 41.94 -16.12 -6.53
N MET A 296 42.13 -14.82 -6.29
CA MET A 296 43.40 -14.14 -6.49
C MET A 296 43.65 -13.24 -5.29
N ALA A 297 44.69 -13.55 -4.52
CA ALA A 297 45.12 -12.73 -3.39
C ALA A 297 45.50 -11.32 -3.86
N GLN A 298 45.08 -10.29 -3.13
CA GLN A 298 45.33 -8.90 -3.49
C GLN A 298 46.29 -8.24 -2.49
N ALA A 299 47.19 -7.39 -3.01
CA ALA A 299 48.16 -6.67 -2.18
C ALA A 299 47.45 -5.71 -1.21
N LEU A 300 48.00 -5.60 0.01
CA LEU A 300 47.48 -4.76 1.10
C LEU A 300 47.23 -3.30 0.67
N GLU A 301 48.00 -2.76 -0.29
CA GLU A 301 47.83 -1.38 -0.78
C GLU A 301 46.46 -1.09 -1.40
N VAL A 302 45.84 -2.08 -2.07
CA VAL A 302 44.46 -1.96 -2.59
C VAL A 302 43.43 -1.94 -1.45
N THR A 303 43.75 -2.63 -0.35
CA THR A 303 42.90 -2.76 0.85
C THR A 303 43.08 -1.62 1.86
N GLN A 304 44.16 -0.85 1.77
CA GLN A 304 44.50 0.25 2.70
C GLN A 304 43.72 1.54 2.42
N ARG A 305 43.12 1.72 1.24
CA ARG A 305 42.11 2.77 1.03
C ARG A 305 40.86 2.38 1.80
N VAL A 306 40.78 2.73 3.09
CA VAL A 306 39.57 2.57 3.90
C VAL A 306 38.44 3.35 3.21
N PRO A 307 37.45 2.67 2.63
CA PRO A 307 36.38 3.35 1.92
C PRO A 307 35.61 4.24 2.89
N ARG A 308 35.25 5.45 2.45
CA ARG A 308 34.44 6.35 3.25
C ARG A 308 33.07 5.71 3.52
N PRO A 309 32.44 5.99 4.68
CA PRO A 309 31.07 5.57 4.93
C PRO A 309 30.14 6.01 3.80
N ARG A 310 29.33 5.07 3.32
CA ARG A 310 28.34 5.37 2.27
C ARG A 310 27.15 6.11 2.86
N THR A 311 26.73 7.15 2.16
CA THR A 311 25.54 7.92 2.48
C THR A 311 24.48 7.74 1.40
N VAL A 312 23.21 7.82 1.79
CA VAL A 312 22.05 7.82 0.92
C VAL A 312 21.30 9.13 1.15
N ASP A 313 20.93 9.79 0.06
CA ASP A 313 20.04 10.94 0.11
C ASP A 313 18.67 10.56 0.71
N ARG A 314 18.06 11.43 1.52
CA ARG A 314 16.83 11.08 2.26
C ARG A 314 15.62 10.93 1.35
N ALA A 315 15.49 11.70 0.28
CA ALA A 315 14.40 11.51 -0.67
C ALA A 315 14.53 10.14 -1.38
N THR A 316 15.75 9.76 -1.77
CA THR A 316 16.03 8.43 -2.32
C THR A 316 15.74 7.31 -1.31
N TYR A 317 16.08 7.52 -0.05
CA TYR A 317 15.79 6.57 1.03
C TYR A 317 14.28 6.41 1.23
N ALA A 318 13.54 7.52 1.33
CA ALA A 318 12.09 7.52 1.51
C ALA A 318 11.36 6.82 0.36
N MET A 319 11.78 7.06 -0.88
CA MET A 319 11.26 6.37 -2.06
C MET A 319 11.52 4.85 -2.03
N THR A 320 12.62 4.42 -1.39
CA THR A 320 13.01 3.02 -1.35
C THR A 320 12.37 2.26 -0.18
N TYR A 321 12.39 2.83 1.02
CA TYR A 321 12.01 2.15 2.27
C TYR A 321 10.88 2.84 3.05
N GLY A 322 10.31 3.93 2.53
CA GLY A 322 9.44 4.82 3.30
C GLY A 322 10.23 5.84 4.14
N PRO A 323 9.55 6.89 4.62
CA PRO A 323 10.14 8.00 5.38
C PRO A 323 10.78 7.50 6.68
N THR A 324 11.79 8.18 7.21
CA THR A 324 12.40 7.83 8.50
C THR A 324 12.43 9.03 9.46
N THR A 325 12.97 8.86 10.67
CA THR A 325 12.87 9.84 11.77
C THR A 325 13.13 11.29 11.34
N GLY A 326 12.17 12.18 11.64
CA GLY A 326 12.16 13.60 11.28
C GLY A 326 11.57 13.93 9.90
N ASP A 327 11.36 12.94 9.03
CA ASP A 327 10.59 13.15 7.80
C ASP A 327 9.12 13.36 8.13
N ARG A 328 8.42 14.13 7.30
CA ARG A 328 6.98 14.40 7.45
C ARG A 328 6.19 13.87 6.27
N VAL A 329 4.99 13.34 6.52
CA VAL A 329 4.07 12.83 5.49
C VAL A 329 2.74 13.55 5.60
N ARG A 330 2.22 14.03 4.47
CA ARG A 330 0.86 14.59 4.40
C ARG A 330 -0.19 13.47 4.42
N LEU A 331 -1.25 13.62 5.22
CA LEU A 331 -2.32 12.62 5.28
C LEU A 331 -3.35 12.89 4.17
N GLY A 332 -3.29 12.11 3.09
CA GLY A 332 -4.17 12.27 1.93
C GLY A 332 -4.03 13.67 1.30
N ASP A 333 -5.17 14.32 1.07
CA ASP A 333 -5.31 15.72 0.64
C ASP A 333 -5.63 16.69 1.80
N THR A 334 -5.49 16.26 3.05
CA THR A 334 -5.76 17.12 4.22
C THR A 334 -4.64 18.14 4.44
N CYS A 335 -4.81 19.06 5.39
CA CYS A 335 -3.71 19.94 5.86
C CYS A 335 -2.86 19.31 6.98
N LEU A 336 -3.07 18.03 7.30
CA LEU A 336 -2.39 17.33 8.38
C LEU A 336 -1.07 16.72 7.92
N TRP A 337 -0.03 16.91 8.74
CA TRP A 337 1.32 16.37 8.53
C TRP A 337 1.72 15.51 9.73
N ALA A 338 2.08 14.26 9.46
CA ALA A 338 2.60 13.33 10.45
C ALA A 338 4.12 13.28 10.37
N GLU A 339 4.82 13.57 11.47
CA GLU A 339 6.28 13.46 11.56
C GLU A 339 6.68 12.10 12.13
N VAL A 340 7.69 11.46 11.53
CA VAL A 340 8.22 10.19 12.06
C VAL A 340 9.03 10.44 13.32
N GLU A 341 8.50 10.05 14.48
CA GLU A 341 9.08 10.30 15.80
C GLU A 341 10.32 9.44 16.06
N TRP A 342 10.30 8.16 15.64
CA TRP A 342 11.42 7.23 15.73
C TRP A 342 11.34 6.13 14.66
N ASP A 343 12.49 5.52 14.34
CA ASP A 343 12.60 4.38 13.41
C ASP A 343 13.40 3.25 14.10
N ALA A 344 12.82 2.04 14.16
CA ALA A 344 13.48 0.87 14.76
C ALA A 344 14.60 0.28 13.89
N THR A 345 14.72 0.71 12.64
CA THR A 345 15.69 0.15 11.70
C THR A 345 17.15 0.42 12.11
N VAL A 346 18.05 -0.39 11.55
CA VAL A 346 19.48 -0.09 11.50
C VAL A 346 19.81 0.19 10.04
N TYR A 347 20.16 1.44 9.72
CA TYR A 347 20.31 1.87 8.33
C TYR A 347 21.32 1.00 7.56
N GLY A 348 20.88 0.42 6.45
CA GLY A 348 21.62 -0.54 5.63
C GLY A 348 21.28 -2.03 5.86
N ASP A 349 20.47 -2.35 6.89
CA ASP A 349 19.92 -3.69 7.20
C ASP A 349 18.38 -3.72 7.09
N GLU A 350 17.79 -2.85 6.25
CA GLU A 350 16.34 -2.81 6.01
C GLU A 350 15.83 -4.13 5.41
N CYS A 351 14.67 -4.59 5.89
CA CYS A 351 14.01 -5.78 5.36
C CYS A 351 13.31 -5.45 4.03
N LYS A 352 13.90 -5.88 2.92
CA LYS A 352 13.36 -5.79 1.55
C LYS A 352 13.23 -7.16 0.90
N PHE A 353 12.02 -7.51 0.48
CA PHE A 353 11.72 -8.75 -0.25
C PHE A 353 11.76 -8.56 -1.78
N GLY A 354 12.26 -9.57 -2.51
CA GLY A 354 12.27 -9.63 -3.97
C GLY A 354 13.56 -10.19 -4.58
N GLY A 355 13.58 -10.32 -5.90
CA GLY A 355 14.73 -10.84 -6.66
C GLY A 355 16.02 -10.08 -6.35
N GLY A 356 17.02 -10.77 -5.81
CA GLY A 356 18.32 -10.17 -5.46
C GLY A 356 18.33 -9.27 -4.23
N LYS A 357 17.24 -9.16 -3.47
CA LYS A 357 17.13 -8.27 -2.31
C LYS A 357 17.63 -8.92 -1.00
N THR A 358 17.13 -8.45 0.15
CA THR A 358 17.67 -8.79 1.48
C THR A 358 17.08 -10.05 2.09
N LEU A 359 15.75 -10.22 2.04
CA LEU A 359 15.04 -11.35 2.65
C LEU A 359 15.17 -12.59 1.77
N ARG A 360 16.32 -13.25 1.88
CA ARG A 360 16.69 -14.50 1.19
C ARG A 360 17.46 -15.39 2.14
N ASP A 361 17.47 -16.70 1.85
CA ASP A 361 18.12 -17.72 2.67
C ASP A 361 19.56 -17.36 3.07
N GLY A 362 19.86 -17.48 4.37
CA GLY A 362 21.15 -17.16 4.97
C GLY A 362 21.47 -15.66 5.07
N MET A 363 20.64 -14.79 4.48
CA MET A 363 20.82 -13.34 4.44
C MET A 363 19.86 -12.70 5.45
N GLY A 364 18.88 -11.90 5.03
CA GLY A 364 17.83 -11.39 5.91
C GLY A 364 16.83 -12.45 6.37
N GLN A 365 16.80 -13.63 5.73
CA GLN A 365 16.06 -14.80 6.19
C GLN A 365 17.00 -15.75 6.92
N THR A 366 16.70 -16.07 8.18
CA THR A 366 17.44 -17.05 8.97
C THR A 366 17.20 -18.48 8.46
N THR A 367 18.27 -19.25 8.35
CA THR A 367 18.26 -20.66 7.90
C THR A 367 18.03 -21.68 9.04
N PRO A 368 18.69 -21.60 10.22
CA PRO A 368 18.63 -22.69 11.20
C PRO A 368 17.34 -22.71 12.05
N LEU A 369 16.60 -21.60 12.10
CA LEU A 369 15.45 -21.45 12.99
C LEU A 369 14.18 -22.11 12.42
N ARG A 370 13.42 -22.77 13.30
CA ARG A 370 12.15 -23.44 12.94
C ARG A 370 10.97 -22.49 13.08
N ARG A 371 9.82 -22.83 12.46
CA ARG A 371 8.52 -22.13 12.57
C ARG A 371 8.21 -21.62 13.98
N ARG A 372 8.41 -22.44 15.02
CA ARG A 372 8.13 -22.07 16.41
C ARG A 372 8.91 -20.83 16.90
N GLN A 373 10.04 -20.50 16.29
CA GLN A 373 10.89 -19.35 16.63
C GLN A 373 10.70 -18.17 15.67
N CYS A 374 10.21 -18.41 14.46
CA CYS A 374 10.05 -17.39 13.43
C CYS A 374 8.63 -16.82 13.42
N LEU A 375 8.48 -15.68 12.75
CA LEU A 375 7.20 -15.05 12.46
C LEU A 375 6.42 -15.88 11.41
N ASP A 376 5.09 -15.78 11.41
CA ASP A 376 4.27 -16.29 10.31
C ASP A 376 4.21 -15.29 9.15
N LEU A 377 4.15 -14.00 9.47
CA LEU A 377 4.16 -12.88 8.53
C LEU A 377 5.00 -11.74 9.10
N VAL A 378 5.76 -11.06 8.24
CA VAL A 378 6.40 -9.78 8.54
C VAL A 378 5.88 -8.70 7.60
N ILE A 379 5.42 -7.58 8.15
CA ILE A 379 5.14 -6.35 7.39
C ILE A 379 6.38 -5.48 7.49
N THR A 380 7.06 -5.23 6.38
CA THR A 380 8.38 -4.59 6.38
C THR A 380 8.31 -3.07 6.20
N ASN A 381 9.12 -2.32 6.93
CA ASN A 381 9.30 -0.87 6.78
C ASN A 381 8.00 -0.03 6.85
N ALA A 382 7.04 -0.43 7.68
CA ALA A 382 5.76 0.26 7.81
C ALA A 382 5.93 1.61 8.51
N LEU A 383 5.31 2.67 7.97
CA LEU A 383 5.03 3.88 8.75
C LEU A 383 3.75 3.63 9.57
N ILE A 384 3.90 3.50 10.88
CA ILE A 384 2.79 3.22 11.78
C ILE A 384 2.25 4.54 12.31
N ILE A 385 0.94 4.73 12.19
CA ILE A 385 0.21 5.83 12.82
C ILE A 385 -0.79 5.20 13.77
N ASP A 386 -0.58 5.46 15.06
CA ASP A 386 -1.41 4.94 16.13
C ASP A 386 -1.52 6.00 17.25
N TYR A 387 -2.48 5.85 18.16
CA TYR A 387 -2.60 6.75 19.31
C TYR A 387 -1.34 6.72 20.21
N THR A 388 -0.55 5.63 20.16
CA THR A 388 0.72 5.50 20.88
C THR A 388 1.88 6.28 20.25
N GLY A 389 1.74 6.76 19.01
CA GLY A 389 2.74 7.58 18.33
C GLY A 389 2.76 7.39 16.80
N VAL A 390 3.68 8.11 16.16
CA VAL A 390 3.96 8.03 14.72
C VAL A 390 5.39 7.58 14.50
N TYR A 391 5.59 6.34 14.07
CA TYR A 391 6.92 5.75 14.04
C TYR A 391 7.08 4.71 12.94
N LYS A 392 8.33 4.37 12.63
CA LYS A 392 8.66 3.39 11.60
C LYS A 392 9.24 2.11 12.17
N ALA A 393 8.66 0.98 11.77
CA ALA A 393 9.10 -0.33 12.22
C ALA A 393 8.67 -1.44 11.26
N ASP A 394 9.27 -2.61 11.41
CA ASP A 394 8.69 -3.86 10.93
C ASP A 394 7.63 -4.35 11.94
N ILE A 395 6.57 -5.00 11.44
CA ILE A 395 5.52 -5.61 12.29
C ILE A 395 5.58 -7.13 12.12
N GLY A 396 5.76 -7.84 13.22
CA GLY A 396 5.78 -9.30 13.26
C GLY A 396 4.43 -9.87 13.68
N VAL A 397 3.88 -10.77 12.86
CA VAL A 397 2.62 -11.47 13.12
C VAL A 397 2.88 -12.96 13.31
N LYS A 398 2.19 -13.55 14.29
CA LYS A 398 2.22 -14.98 14.57
C LYS A 398 0.89 -15.46 15.14
N ASN A 399 0.36 -16.56 14.61
CA ASN A 399 -0.93 -17.13 14.99
C ASN A 399 -2.06 -16.07 15.02
N GLY A 400 -2.09 -15.18 14.02
CA GLY A 400 -3.09 -14.12 13.90
C GLY A 400 -2.95 -12.95 14.90
N ARG A 401 -1.84 -12.85 15.63
CA ARG A 401 -1.58 -11.77 16.60
C ARG A 401 -0.30 -11.01 16.25
N ILE A 402 -0.27 -9.72 16.57
CA ILE A 402 0.95 -8.92 16.57
C ILE A 402 1.80 -9.40 17.75
N VAL A 403 3.02 -9.86 17.46
CA VAL A 403 3.96 -10.39 18.48
C VAL A 403 5.24 -9.56 18.62
N GLY A 404 5.44 -8.59 17.73
CA GLY A 404 6.58 -7.67 17.82
C GLY A 404 6.40 -6.48 16.88
N ILE A 405 6.84 -5.32 17.35
CA ILE A 405 7.00 -4.09 16.57
C ILE A 405 8.44 -3.64 16.82
N GLY A 406 9.26 -3.56 15.78
CA GLY A 406 10.68 -3.31 15.94
C GLY A 406 11.46 -3.58 14.66
N LYS A 407 12.65 -4.16 14.79
CA LYS A 407 13.49 -4.55 13.65
C LYS A 407 13.39 -6.06 13.42
N ALA A 408 12.85 -6.47 12.29
CA ALA A 408 12.85 -7.87 11.89
C ALA A 408 14.16 -8.26 11.17
N GLY A 409 14.26 -9.56 10.83
CA GLY A 409 15.27 -10.08 9.93
C GLY A 409 15.99 -11.30 10.50
N ASN A 410 17.29 -11.39 10.23
CA ASN A 410 18.13 -12.52 10.64
C ASN A 410 19.18 -12.08 11.67
N PRO A 411 19.10 -12.56 12.93
CA PRO A 411 20.05 -12.20 13.98
C PRO A 411 21.48 -12.71 13.71
N ASP A 412 21.67 -13.61 12.74
CA ASP A 412 22.99 -14.15 12.42
C ASP A 412 23.86 -13.20 11.60
N VAL A 413 23.25 -12.24 10.90
CA VAL A 413 23.97 -11.37 9.94
C VAL A 413 23.59 -9.89 10.03
N MET A 414 22.48 -9.57 10.70
CA MET A 414 21.98 -8.21 10.90
C MET A 414 22.15 -7.76 12.34
N ASP A 415 22.33 -6.46 12.52
CA ASP A 415 22.38 -5.84 13.85
C ASP A 415 20.97 -5.46 14.33
N GLY A 416 20.77 -5.34 15.64
CA GLY A 416 19.55 -4.79 16.23
C GLY A 416 18.25 -5.60 16.00
N VAL A 417 18.32 -6.83 15.50
CA VAL A 417 17.12 -7.66 15.28
C VAL A 417 16.43 -7.91 16.61
N THR A 418 15.17 -7.45 16.72
CA THR A 418 14.38 -7.56 17.94
C THR A 418 14.15 -9.04 18.29
N PRO A 419 14.38 -9.47 19.55
CA PRO A 419 14.15 -10.86 19.95
C PRO A 419 12.74 -11.35 19.60
N GLY A 420 12.65 -12.47 18.89
CA GLY A 420 11.38 -13.03 18.42
C GLY A 420 10.87 -12.49 17.07
N MET A 421 11.49 -11.46 16.50
CA MET A 421 11.15 -10.92 15.17
C MET A 421 11.99 -11.55 14.05
N TYR A 422 12.12 -12.87 14.07
CA TYR A 422 12.96 -13.60 13.13
C TYR A 422 12.19 -13.98 11.87
N VAL A 423 12.77 -13.67 10.71
CA VAL A 423 12.24 -14.05 9.39
C VAL A 423 12.87 -15.37 8.98
N GLY A 424 12.09 -16.46 8.93
CA GLY A 424 12.57 -17.78 8.54
C GLY A 424 11.88 -18.32 7.30
N VAL A 425 12.14 -19.58 6.99
CA VAL A 425 11.57 -20.27 5.80
C VAL A 425 10.04 -20.33 5.79
N ALA A 426 9.39 -20.23 6.95
CA ALA A 426 7.93 -20.28 7.10
C ALA A 426 7.28 -18.90 7.24
N THR A 427 8.05 -17.82 7.06
CA THR A 427 7.58 -16.44 7.24
C THR A 427 7.21 -15.84 5.89
N GLU A 428 5.97 -15.39 5.75
CA GLU A 428 5.52 -14.57 4.62
C GLU A 428 6.00 -13.11 4.78
N ALA A 429 6.15 -12.39 3.67
CA ALA A 429 6.54 -10.98 3.65
C ALA A 429 5.45 -10.11 2.97
N MET A 430 5.03 -9.06 3.66
CA MET A 430 4.19 -7.99 3.12
C MET A 430 5.00 -6.69 3.11
N ALA A 431 5.08 -6.04 1.95
CA ALA A 431 5.83 -4.79 1.79
C ALA A 431 5.04 -3.60 2.35
N GLY A 432 5.48 -3.03 3.48
CA GLY A 432 4.93 -1.81 4.08
C GLY A 432 5.70 -0.54 3.71
N GLU A 433 6.84 -0.65 3.02
CA GLU A 433 7.58 0.51 2.51
C GLU A 433 6.71 1.44 1.65
N GLY A 434 6.69 2.73 2.00
CA GLY A 434 5.86 3.73 1.33
C GLY A 434 4.35 3.52 1.55
N LYS A 435 3.96 2.84 2.64
CA LYS A 435 2.58 2.71 3.10
C LYS A 435 2.47 3.14 4.56
N ILE A 436 1.30 3.67 4.91
CA ILE A 436 0.90 3.89 6.29
C ILE A 436 0.14 2.64 6.76
N VAL A 437 0.42 2.19 7.99
CA VAL A 437 -0.29 1.09 8.65
C VAL A 437 -0.94 1.64 9.91
N THR A 438 -2.24 1.39 10.07
CA THR A 438 -3.03 1.75 11.26
C THR A 438 -3.65 0.48 11.84
N ALA A 439 -4.20 0.58 13.05
CA ALA A 439 -5.20 -0.40 13.48
C ALA A 439 -6.41 -0.36 12.53
N GLY A 440 -7.12 -1.49 12.41
CA GLY A 440 -8.42 -1.49 11.75
C GLY A 440 -9.43 -0.70 12.59
N ALA A 441 -10.29 0.07 11.94
CA ALA A 441 -11.22 0.94 12.65
C ALA A 441 -12.29 0.12 13.41
N LEU A 442 -12.80 0.73 14.48
CA LEU A 442 -13.83 0.17 15.36
C LEU A 442 -15.02 1.12 15.37
N ASP A 443 -16.15 0.67 14.83
CA ASP A 443 -17.41 1.42 14.81
C ASP A 443 -18.34 0.88 15.90
N THR A 444 -18.72 1.73 16.85
CA THR A 444 -19.57 1.36 18.00
C THR A 444 -21.04 1.74 17.86
N HIS A 445 -21.48 2.24 16.71
CA HIS A 445 -22.88 2.65 16.51
C HIS A 445 -23.48 2.03 15.25
N VAL A 446 -23.32 0.71 15.11
CA VAL A 446 -23.75 0.01 13.91
C VAL A 446 -25.21 -0.45 14.02
N HIS A 447 -26.04 -0.02 13.08
CA HIS A 447 -27.36 -0.61 12.88
C HIS A 447 -27.23 -1.77 11.91
N PHE A 448 -27.46 -3.00 12.38
CA PHE A 448 -27.41 -4.20 11.52
C PHE A 448 -28.68 -4.35 10.66
N ILE A 449 -28.88 -3.39 9.75
CA ILE A 449 -30.03 -3.28 8.85
C ILE A 449 -29.93 -4.30 7.72
N CYS A 450 -28.74 -4.45 7.12
CA CYS A 450 -28.49 -5.34 6.01
C CYS A 450 -27.04 -5.87 6.03
N PRO A 451 -26.74 -7.04 5.44
CA PRO A 451 -25.37 -7.57 5.42
C PRO A 451 -24.40 -6.77 4.53
N GLN A 452 -24.91 -6.03 3.54
CA GLN A 452 -24.06 -5.29 2.59
C GLN A 452 -23.19 -4.22 3.26
N LEU A 453 -23.63 -3.67 4.40
CA LEU A 453 -22.82 -2.70 5.16
C LEU A 453 -21.48 -3.27 5.65
N ILE A 454 -21.34 -4.60 5.73
CA ILE A 454 -20.09 -5.25 6.14
C ILE A 454 -19.03 -5.12 5.05
N ASP A 455 -19.40 -5.24 3.78
CA ASP A 455 -18.47 -5.03 2.67
C ASP A 455 -18.04 -3.56 2.59
N GLU A 456 -18.96 -2.62 2.84
CA GLU A 456 -18.65 -1.19 2.92
C GLU A 456 -17.75 -0.85 4.12
N ALA A 457 -17.99 -1.50 5.27
CA ALA A 457 -17.16 -1.36 6.46
C ALA A 457 -15.72 -1.83 6.19
N LEU A 458 -15.55 -3.04 5.63
CA LEU A 458 -14.23 -3.55 5.26
C LEU A 458 -13.55 -2.70 4.18
N GLY A 459 -14.31 -2.26 3.15
CA GLY A 459 -13.82 -1.40 2.09
C GLY A 459 -13.33 -0.03 2.56
N SER A 460 -13.84 0.45 3.70
CA SER A 460 -13.40 1.68 4.36
C SER A 460 -12.36 1.47 5.47
N GLY A 461 -11.98 0.23 5.76
CA GLY A 461 -10.96 -0.11 6.77
C GLY A 461 -11.49 -0.37 8.18
N ILE A 462 -12.81 -0.52 8.36
CA ILE A 462 -13.43 -0.96 9.62
C ILE A 462 -13.31 -2.47 9.74
N THR A 463 -12.86 -2.94 10.90
CA THR A 463 -12.65 -4.38 11.19
C THR A 463 -13.42 -4.87 12.41
N THR A 464 -14.03 -3.94 13.16
CA THR A 464 -14.85 -4.26 14.33
C THR A 464 -16.13 -3.42 14.31
N LEU A 465 -17.28 -4.08 14.42
CA LEU A 465 -18.60 -3.46 14.41
C LEU A 465 -19.33 -3.80 15.71
N VAL A 466 -19.75 -2.79 16.47
CA VAL A 466 -20.56 -2.94 17.67
C VAL A 466 -21.84 -2.14 17.51
N GLY A 467 -22.97 -2.76 17.83
CA GLY A 467 -24.29 -2.15 17.72
C GLY A 467 -25.38 -3.21 17.71
N GLY A 468 -26.54 -2.98 17.11
CA GLY A 468 -27.66 -3.92 17.22
C GLY A 468 -28.59 -3.90 16.01
N GLY A 469 -29.30 -5.00 15.80
CA GLY A 469 -30.25 -5.13 14.71
C GLY A 469 -30.64 -6.56 14.38
N THR A 470 -31.73 -6.71 13.62
CA THR A 470 -32.27 -8.00 13.18
C THR A 470 -32.63 -8.00 11.70
N GLY A 471 -31.93 -7.19 10.90
CA GLY A 471 -32.32 -6.88 9.52
C GLY A 471 -33.17 -5.61 9.43
N PRO A 472 -33.86 -5.36 8.30
CA PRO A 472 -34.50 -4.07 7.99
C PRO A 472 -35.86 -3.87 8.68
N ASN A 473 -35.99 -4.36 9.92
CA ASN A 473 -37.17 -4.14 10.75
C ASN A 473 -37.21 -2.70 11.25
N THR A 474 -38.41 -2.13 11.42
CA THR A 474 -38.59 -0.74 11.88
C THR A 474 -37.79 -0.43 13.14
N GLY A 475 -37.75 -1.34 14.11
CA GLY A 475 -36.96 -1.17 15.33
C GLY A 475 -35.45 -1.07 15.10
N THR A 476 -34.90 -1.81 14.14
CA THR A 476 -33.47 -1.76 13.78
C THR A 476 -33.14 -0.54 12.95
N ASN A 477 -34.03 -0.14 12.05
CA ASN A 477 -33.88 1.09 11.27
C ASN A 477 -33.81 2.33 12.18
N ALA A 478 -34.44 2.26 13.35
CA ALA A 478 -34.43 3.33 14.35
C ALA A 478 -33.36 3.16 15.43
N THR A 479 -33.08 1.94 15.88
CA THR A 479 -32.31 1.70 17.12
C THR A 479 -31.27 0.59 16.96
N THR A 480 -30.10 0.75 17.58
CA THR A 480 -29.06 -0.28 17.69
C THR A 480 -29.43 -1.35 18.72
N CYS A 481 -30.55 -2.04 18.52
CA CYS A 481 -31.04 -3.09 19.41
C CYS A 481 -31.21 -4.43 18.68
N THR A 482 -30.65 -5.49 19.26
CA THR A 482 -30.96 -6.89 18.94
C THR A 482 -31.82 -7.46 20.07
N PRO A 483 -33.15 -7.32 20.03
CA PRO A 483 -34.00 -7.55 21.20
C PRO A 483 -34.22 -9.04 21.49
N GLY A 484 -33.91 -9.48 22.72
CA GLY A 484 -34.23 -10.82 23.23
C GLY A 484 -33.28 -11.93 22.77
N ALA A 485 -33.28 -13.04 23.52
CA ALA A 485 -32.31 -14.13 23.36
C ALA A 485 -32.33 -14.81 21.99
N TYR A 486 -33.52 -14.98 21.39
CA TYR A 486 -33.68 -15.59 20.06
C TYR A 486 -32.95 -14.81 18.96
N HIS A 487 -33.11 -13.49 18.94
CA HIS A 487 -32.50 -12.65 17.92
C HIS A 487 -31.00 -12.51 18.11
N ILE A 488 -30.53 -12.41 19.36
CA ILE A 488 -29.08 -12.38 19.68
C ILE A 488 -28.42 -13.64 19.15
N ARG A 489 -28.96 -14.83 19.47
CA ARG A 489 -28.46 -16.10 18.96
C ARG A 489 -28.45 -16.16 17.43
N THR A 490 -29.57 -15.81 16.80
CA THR A 490 -29.69 -15.87 15.33
C THR A 490 -28.67 -14.94 14.64
N MET A 491 -28.41 -13.75 15.19
CA MET A 491 -27.45 -12.81 14.63
C MET A 491 -26.00 -13.27 14.82
N LEU A 492 -25.67 -13.91 15.95
CA LEU A 492 -24.38 -14.57 16.14
C LEU A 492 -24.17 -15.68 15.10
N GLU A 493 -25.15 -16.56 14.92
CA GLU A 493 -25.09 -17.64 13.91
C GLU A 493 -24.98 -17.08 12.48
N ALA A 494 -25.70 -16.00 12.16
CA ALA A 494 -25.72 -15.39 10.84
C ALA A 494 -24.40 -14.70 10.45
N THR A 495 -23.55 -14.36 11.43
CA THR A 495 -22.32 -13.57 11.22
C THR A 495 -21.02 -14.35 11.45
N ASP A 496 -21.09 -15.62 11.82
CA ASP A 496 -19.95 -16.47 12.20
C ASP A 496 -18.91 -16.69 11.08
N THR A 497 -19.27 -16.43 9.82
CA THR A 497 -18.38 -16.58 8.65
C THR A 497 -17.81 -15.26 8.13
N LEU A 498 -18.18 -14.13 8.72
CA LEU A 498 -17.75 -12.81 8.26
C LEU A 498 -16.36 -12.48 8.82
N PRO A 499 -15.44 -11.92 8.00
CA PRO A 499 -14.08 -11.63 8.43
C PRO A 499 -13.96 -10.30 9.20
N VAL A 500 -14.87 -10.07 10.16
CA VAL A 500 -14.92 -8.89 11.04
C VAL A 500 -15.24 -9.32 12.47
N ASN A 501 -14.82 -8.53 13.45
CA ASN A 501 -15.27 -8.71 14.82
C ASN A 501 -16.65 -8.07 14.97
N ILE A 502 -17.61 -8.75 15.61
CA ILE A 502 -18.96 -8.23 15.81
C ILE A 502 -19.40 -8.35 17.26
N GLY A 503 -19.96 -7.26 17.81
CA GLY A 503 -20.61 -7.24 19.11
C GLY A 503 -22.06 -6.74 19.00
N PHE A 504 -23.01 -7.52 19.51
CA PHE A 504 -24.43 -7.13 19.48
C PHE A 504 -24.88 -6.48 20.80
N THR A 505 -25.60 -5.36 20.72
CA THR A 505 -26.25 -4.70 21.86
C THR A 505 -27.70 -5.12 21.97
N GLY A 506 -28.13 -5.49 23.17
CA GLY A 506 -29.54 -5.73 23.50
C GLY A 506 -30.31 -4.43 23.68
N LYS A 507 -31.62 -4.53 23.93
CA LYS A 507 -32.46 -3.38 24.26
C LYS A 507 -32.40 -3.09 25.77
N GLY A 508 -31.97 -1.88 26.13
CA GLY A 508 -31.87 -1.40 27.51
C GLY A 508 -33.16 -0.78 28.06
N ASN A 509 -34.16 -0.55 27.20
CA ASN A 509 -35.43 0.08 27.57
C ASN A 509 -36.38 -0.83 28.37
N CYS A 510 -36.05 -1.06 29.64
CA CYS A 510 -36.93 -1.73 30.60
C CYS A 510 -36.67 -1.21 32.01
N SER A 511 -37.73 -0.86 32.74
CA SER A 511 -37.61 -0.46 34.15
C SER A 511 -37.44 -1.66 35.11
N GLU A 512 -37.49 -2.89 34.58
CA GLU A 512 -37.26 -4.15 35.30
C GLU A 512 -35.94 -4.81 34.87
N LYS A 513 -35.22 -5.39 35.83
CA LYS A 513 -33.84 -5.84 35.61
C LYS A 513 -33.72 -7.20 34.91
N GLU A 514 -34.62 -8.14 35.19
CA GLU A 514 -34.48 -9.51 34.70
C GLU A 514 -34.53 -9.65 33.17
N PRO A 515 -35.44 -8.95 32.44
CA PRO A 515 -35.43 -8.95 30.97
C PRO A 515 -34.14 -8.39 30.36
N LEU A 516 -33.46 -7.48 31.06
CA LEU A 516 -32.17 -6.94 30.63
C LEU A 516 -31.06 -7.98 30.81
N ARG A 517 -31.03 -8.66 31.97
CA ARG A 517 -30.08 -9.74 32.26
C ARG A 517 -30.19 -10.89 31.26
N GLU A 518 -31.41 -11.24 30.86
CA GLU A 518 -31.65 -12.31 29.87
C GLU A 518 -30.90 -12.04 28.56
N GLN A 519 -30.95 -10.81 28.06
CA GLN A 519 -30.30 -10.42 26.81
C GLN A 519 -28.77 -10.49 26.91
N VAL A 520 -28.20 -9.99 28.01
CA VAL A 520 -26.75 -10.06 28.24
C VAL A 520 -26.30 -11.52 28.35
N ARG A 521 -27.01 -12.35 29.10
CA ARG A 521 -26.73 -13.80 29.21
C ARG A 521 -26.85 -14.54 27.88
N ALA A 522 -27.69 -14.07 26.96
CA ALA A 522 -27.82 -14.63 25.62
C ALA A 522 -26.66 -14.28 24.68
N GLY A 523 -25.79 -13.33 25.05
CA GLY A 523 -24.61 -12.95 24.29
C GLY A 523 -24.53 -11.47 23.88
N ALA A 524 -25.43 -10.60 24.37
CA ALA A 524 -25.28 -9.17 24.14
C ALA A 524 -24.04 -8.63 24.89
N VAL A 525 -23.19 -7.87 24.18
CA VAL A 525 -21.96 -7.26 24.74
C VAL A 525 -22.23 -5.91 25.43
N GLY A 526 -23.48 -5.46 25.41
CA GLY A 526 -23.95 -4.20 25.97
C GLY A 526 -25.45 -4.00 25.73
N LEU A 527 -25.97 -2.87 26.19
CA LEU A 527 -27.38 -2.49 26.01
C LEU A 527 -27.48 -1.12 25.35
N LYS A 528 -28.54 -0.89 24.56
CA LYS A 528 -28.90 0.43 24.03
C LYS A 528 -30.17 0.93 24.69
N ILE A 529 -30.11 2.10 25.32
CA ILE A 529 -31.28 2.89 25.68
C ILE A 529 -31.59 3.82 24.49
N HIS A 530 -32.84 3.84 24.02
CA HIS A 530 -33.26 4.74 22.94
C HIS A 530 -34.62 5.40 23.23
N GLU A 531 -34.80 6.66 22.83
CA GLU A 531 -36.05 7.40 23.08
C GLU A 531 -37.29 6.77 22.42
N ASP A 532 -37.16 6.22 21.21
CA ASP A 532 -38.21 5.48 20.50
C ASP A 532 -38.81 4.30 21.30
N TRP A 533 -38.04 3.76 22.26
CA TRP A 533 -38.48 2.73 23.19
C TRP A 533 -38.69 3.26 24.62
N GLY A 534 -38.51 4.57 24.85
CA GLY A 534 -38.64 5.27 26.12
C GLY A 534 -37.33 5.37 26.89
N ALA A 535 -36.61 6.49 26.77
CA ALA A 535 -35.35 6.77 27.48
C ALA A 535 -35.58 7.49 28.83
N THR A 536 -36.48 6.94 29.65
CA THR A 536 -36.93 7.58 30.90
C THR A 536 -35.92 7.38 32.05
N PRO A 537 -35.95 8.21 33.11
CA PRO A 537 -35.10 8.04 34.29
C PRO A 537 -35.16 6.63 34.93
N ALA A 538 -36.34 6.01 34.96
CA ALA A 538 -36.51 4.66 35.51
C ALA A 538 -35.82 3.59 34.65
N VAL A 539 -35.89 3.72 33.33
CA VAL A 539 -35.17 2.86 32.38
C VAL A 539 -33.67 3.02 32.53
N ILE A 540 -33.18 4.26 32.63
CA ILE A 540 -31.76 4.56 32.80
C ILE A 540 -31.21 3.90 34.05
N ASP A 541 -31.89 4.05 35.19
CA ASP A 541 -31.42 3.47 36.46
C ASP A 541 -31.40 1.92 36.44
N ALA A 542 -32.46 1.31 35.91
CA ALA A 542 -32.57 -0.14 35.82
C ALA A 542 -31.50 -0.73 34.89
N CYS A 543 -31.30 -0.12 33.72
CA CYS A 543 -30.31 -0.55 32.73
C CYS A 543 -28.88 -0.42 33.26
N LEU A 544 -28.51 0.74 33.82
CA LEU A 544 -27.18 0.94 34.38
C LEU A 544 -26.91 0.01 35.57
N SER A 545 -27.91 -0.27 36.41
CA SER A 545 -27.77 -1.26 37.48
C SER A 545 -27.40 -2.66 36.96
N VAL A 546 -27.97 -3.08 35.82
CA VAL A 546 -27.68 -4.39 35.21
C VAL A 546 -26.31 -4.38 34.53
N CYS A 547 -25.93 -3.26 33.91
CA CYS A 547 -24.60 -3.06 33.35
C CYS A 547 -23.50 -3.15 34.40
N ASP A 548 -23.67 -2.51 35.56
CA ASP A 548 -22.73 -2.61 36.68
C ASP A 548 -22.65 -4.05 37.23
N GLU A 549 -23.78 -4.78 37.27
CA GLU A 549 -23.83 -6.16 37.75
C GLU A 549 -23.09 -7.14 36.82
N LEU A 550 -23.27 -6.98 35.51
CA LEU A 550 -22.79 -7.93 34.50
C LEU A 550 -21.55 -7.47 33.74
N ASP A 551 -20.99 -6.32 34.11
CA ASP A 551 -19.79 -5.72 33.51
C ASP A 551 -19.91 -5.54 31.99
N VAL A 552 -21.00 -4.89 31.56
CA VAL A 552 -21.24 -4.55 30.15
C VAL A 552 -21.57 -3.06 29.98
N GLN A 553 -21.22 -2.49 28.84
CA GLN A 553 -21.47 -1.07 28.57
C GLN A 553 -22.95 -0.81 28.22
N THR A 554 -23.43 0.40 28.53
CA THR A 554 -24.68 0.95 27.95
C THR A 554 -24.39 2.11 27.01
N THR A 555 -25.02 2.11 25.84
CA THR A 555 -25.13 3.28 24.97
C THR A 555 -26.51 3.93 25.12
N ILE A 556 -26.62 5.26 24.96
CA ILE A 556 -27.89 5.98 25.15
C ILE A 556 -28.17 6.95 24.01
N HIS A 557 -29.41 6.95 23.54
CA HIS A 557 -30.04 8.05 22.80
C HIS A 557 -31.13 8.62 23.70
N THR A 558 -30.95 9.86 24.15
CA THR A 558 -31.73 10.48 25.23
C THR A 558 -33.12 10.94 24.78
N ASP A 559 -33.98 11.26 25.74
CA ASP A 559 -35.31 11.87 25.53
C ASP A 559 -35.19 13.26 24.90
N THR A 560 -35.29 13.33 23.56
CA THR A 560 -35.22 14.61 22.82
C THR A 560 -36.42 15.51 23.14
N LEU A 561 -37.57 14.88 23.42
CA LEU A 561 -38.83 15.56 23.68
C LEU A 561 -38.88 16.20 25.07
N ASN A 562 -37.99 15.80 25.97
CA ASN A 562 -38.04 16.14 27.39
C ASN A 562 -39.36 15.72 28.04
N GLU A 563 -39.94 14.59 27.59
CA GLU A 563 -41.22 14.09 28.08
C GLU A 563 -41.13 13.71 29.56
N SER A 564 -40.05 13.03 29.96
CA SER A 564 -39.80 12.64 31.34
C SER A 564 -38.95 13.66 32.13
N GLY A 565 -38.34 14.62 31.43
CA GLY A 565 -37.55 15.69 32.02
C GLY A 565 -36.44 16.19 31.09
N PHE A 566 -35.87 17.34 31.43
CA PHE A 566 -34.69 17.88 30.75
C PHE A 566 -33.41 17.07 31.06
N VAL A 567 -32.31 17.40 30.37
CA VAL A 567 -31.01 16.73 30.46
C VAL A 567 -30.49 16.55 31.89
N GLU A 568 -30.74 17.50 32.80
CA GLU A 568 -30.32 17.39 34.21
C GLU A 568 -31.00 16.22 34.94
N HIS A 569 -32.21 15.82 34.53
CA HIS A 569 -32.93 14.67 35.07
C HIS A 569 -32.34 13.35 34.54
N THR A 570 -31.94 13.33 33.27
CA THR A 570 -31.18 12.21 32.67
C THR A 570 -29.83 12.03 33.39
N LEU A 571 -29.09 13.12 33.61
CA LEU A 571 -27.83 13.10 34.36
C LEU A 571 -28.01 12.65 35.81
N ALA A 572 -29.09 13.10 36.47
CA ALA A 572 -29.43 12.63 37.81
C ALA A 572 -29.73 11.13 37.83
N ALA A 573 -30.42 10.59 36.81
CA ALA A 573 -30.69 9.16 36.68
C ALA A 573 -29.42 8.33 36.40
N ILE A 574 -28.45 8.88 35.67
CA ILE A 574 -27.14 8.23 35.46
C ILE A 574 -26.40 8.07 36.80
N ALA A 575 -26.57 9.03 37.72
CA ALA A 575 -26.01 8.97 39.09
C ALA A 575 -24.49 8.74 39.15
N GLY A 576 -23.75 9.32 38.19
CA GLY A 576 -22.29 9.22 38.11
C GLY A 576 -21.75 7.87 37.61
N ARG A 577 -22.62 6.93 37.22
CA ARG A 577 -22.22 5.66 36.59
C ARG A 577 -21.70 5.89 35.17
N THR A 578 -20.89 4.96 34.68
CA THR A 578 -20.37 5.02 33.31
C THR A 578 -21.49 4.77 32.30
N ILE A 579 -21.52 5.60 31.26
CA ILE A 579 -22.46 5.47 30.13
C ILE A 579 -21.81 6.05 28.87
N HIS A 580 -22.15 5.53 27.70
CA HIS A 580 -21.72 6.05 26.40
C HIS A 580 -22.88 6.80 25.74
N ALA A 581 -22.80 8.14 25.70
CA ALA A 581 -23.80 9.00 25.07
C ALA A 581 -23.49 9.22 23.59
#